data_AF-A0A1E4MDA8-F1
#
_entry.id   AF-A0A1E4MDA8-F1
#
_cell.length_a   1.000
_cell.length_b   1.000
_cell.length_c   1.000
_cell.angle_alpha   90.00
_cell.angle_beta   90.00
_cell.angle_gamma   90.00
#
_symmetry.space_group_name_H-M   'P 1'
#
loop_
_entity.id
_entity.type
_entity.pdbx_description
1 polymer ?
#
loop_
_entity_poly.entity_id
_entity_poly.type
_entity_poly.pdbx_seq_one_letter_code
_entity_poly.pdbx_strand_id
1 'polypeptide(L)'
;MKAVLRGSRRVLPPPGTVITFHTAPFTRFSPKETGRWAAFRVIGATPAMIAVLVLDGIWTAPPTLADDAACGILCEHRFSLRQEPAIFGLRPPDWKLADLCEHVLLGTAPLSTQERAHAEAIACYGISARYGTSLDSASIAAEGEWRWAHDRGALRDEVARELAAEMAEAAAARDRQAARTAGLTWDRLHAETPLAGWDAAAMALPPAFVAGARRTLLQTCTELAALAPKPRKPAARAIFKRCVAWFNHADHRIGGMIGTAEREDIRAALAEMARLAGQKRLLEEIDGWRDW
;
A
#
# COMPACT_ATOMS: atom_id res chain seq x y z
N MET A 1 16.81 11.69 33.78
CA MET A 1 17.14 10.78 32.67
C MET A 1 16.40 9.45 32.88
N LYS A 2 15.21 9.30 32.30
CA LYS A 2 14.44 8.03 32.35
C LYS A 2 14.58 7.36 31.00
N ALA A 3 15.11 6.14 31.00
CA ALA A 3 15.26 5.30 29.83
C ALA A 3 13.87 5.00 29.24
N VAL A 4 13.65 5.48 28.01
CA VAL A 4 12.54 5.04 27.17
C VAL A 4 12.87 3.62 26.74
N LEU A 5 12.08 2.66 27.23
CA LEU A 5 12.09 1.28 26.76
C LEU A 5 11.84 1.29 25.25
N ARG A 6 12.90 1.01 24.49
CA ARG A 6 12.85 0.87 23.04
C ARG A 6 11.87 -0.24 22.69
N GLY A 7 10.99 0.07 21.74
CA GLY A 7 10.04 -0.86 21.16
C GLY A 7 10.71 -2.17 20.75
N SER A 8 9.92 -3.23 20.81
CA SER A 8 10.16 -4.55 20.23
C SER A 8 11.14 -4.46 19.06
N ARG A 9 12.37 -4.97 19.24
CA ARG A 9 13.31 -5.14 18.14
C ARG A 9 12.59 -5.97 17.08
N ARG A 10 12.22 -5.35 15.96
CA ARG A 10 11.77 -6.10 14.79
C ARG A 10 12.95 -6.98 14.37
N VAL A 11 12.81 -8.29 14.58
CA VAL A 11 13.80 -9.26 14.18
C VAL A 11 13.75 -9.31 12.65
N LEU A 12 14.81 -8.82 12.02
CA LEU A 12 14.97 -8.90 10.58
C LEU A 12 15.23 -10.36 10.19
N PRO A 13 14.73 -10.82 9.03
CA PRO A 13 15.04 -12.16 8.56
C PRO A 13 16.55 -12.30 8.31
N PRO A 14 17.20 -13.39 8.76
CA PRO A 14 18.61 -13.63 8.45
C PRO A 14 18.85 -13.73 6.93
N PRO A 15 19.93 -13.13 6.39
CA PRO A 15 20.37 -13.42 5.03
C PRO A 15 20.64 -14.92 4.86
N GLY A 16 20.23 -15.47 3.72
CA GLY A 16 20.24 -16.90 3.41
C GLY A 16 18.93 -17.60 3.75
N THR A 17 17.98 -16.98 4.46
CA THR A 17 16.67 -17.59 4.74
C THR A 17 15.91 -17.89 3.44
N VAL A 18 15.47 -19.15 3.30
CA VAL A 18 14.68 -19.64 2.15
C VAL A 18 13.26 -19.92 2.59
N ILE A 19 12.29 -19.30 1.90
CA ILE A 19 10.87 -19.46 2.16
C ILE A 19 10.20 -19.94 0.88
N THR A 20 9.41 -21.01 1.00
CA THR A 20 8.52 -21.47 -0.06
C THR A 20 7.10 -21.02 0.22
N PHE A 21 6.31 -20.83 -0.83
CA PHE A 21 4.94 -20.38 -0.76
C PHE A 21 4.13 -20.93 -1.93
N HIS A 22 2.83 -21.10 -1.70
CA HIS A 22 1.88 -21.34 -2.78
C HIS A 22 1.65 -20.02 -3.53
N THR A 23 1.74 -20.05 -4.85
CA THR A 23 1.50 -18.85 -5.67
C THR A 23 0.03 -18.43 -5.60
N ALA A 24 -0.20 -17.13 -5.61
CA ALA A 24 -1.51 -16.50 -5.69
C ALA A 24 -1.94 -16.28 -7.16
N PRO A 25 -3.25 -16.19 -7.43
CA PRO A 25 -3.77 -15.83 -8.75
C PRO A 25 -3.18 -14.50 -9.25
N PHE A 26 -2.79 -14.46 -10.53
CA PHE A 26 -2.10 -13.30 -11.09
C PHE A 26 -2.95 -12.02 -11.18
N THR A 27 -4.24 -12.19 -11.47
CA THR A 27 -5.25 -11.12 -11.51
C THR A 27 -6.52 -11.61 -10.81
N ARG A 28 -7.52 -10.73 -10.58
CA ARG A 28 -8.81 -11.19 -10.04
C ARG A 28 -9.61 -12.06 -11.03
N PHE A 29 -9.19 -12.08 -12.29
CA PHE A 29 -9.77 -12.89 -13.36
C PHE A 29 -9.03 -14.22 -13.59
N SER A 30 -7.92 -14.44 -12.88
CA SER A 30 -7.18 -15.69 -12.90
C SER A 30 -7.93 -16.80 -12.13
N PRO A 31 -7.68 -18.08 -12.43
CA PRO A 31 -8.18 -19.19 -11.63
C PRO A 31 -7.81 -19.01 -10.15
N LYS A 32 -8.75 -19.29 -9.25
CA LYS A 32 -8.58 -19.08 -7.80
C LYS A 32 -7.45 -19.91 -7.19
N GLU A 33 -7.23 -21.10 -7.74
CA GLU A 33 -6.16 -22.00 -7.33
C GLU A 33 -5.16 -22.12 -8.47
N THR A 34 -3.89 -21.85 -8.18
CA THR A 34 -2.80 -22.01 -9.13
C THR A 34 -2.26 -23.44 -9.11
N GLY A 35 -2.27 -24.11 -7.95
CA GLY A 35 -1.66 -25.43 -7.74
C GLY A 35 -0.13 -25.42 -7.86
N ARG A 36 0.49 -24.23 -7.74
CA ARG A 36 1.92 -24.02 -7.99
C ARG A 36 2.60 -23.45 -6.75
N TRP A 37 3.73 -24.04 -6.41
CA TRP A 37 4.65 -23.59 -5.39
C TRP A 37 5.83 -22.86 -6.02
N ALA A 38 6.29 -21.82 -5.34
CA ALA A 38 7.50 -21.07 -5.68
C ALA A 38 8.27 -20.78 -4.40
N ALA A 39 9.51 -20.32 -4.52
CA ALA A 39 10.33 -20.01 -3.37
C ALA A 39 11.17 -18.76 -3.62
N PHE A 40 11.53 -18.09 -2.53
CA PHE A 40 12.42 -16.95 -2.55
C PHE A 40 13.48 -17.07 -1.45
N ARG A 41 14.58 -16.36 -1.64
CA ARG A 41 15.68 -16.27 -0.70
C ARG A 41 15.89 -14.83 -0.25
N VAL A 42 16.05 -14.64 1.06
CA VAL A 42 16.49 -13.35 1.63
C VAL A 42 17.98 -13.22 1.40
N ILE A 43 18.41 -12.25 0.59
CA ILE A 43 19.82 -12.05 0.23
C ILE A 43 20.51 -10.94 1.01
N GLY A 44 19.73 -10.10 1.71
CA GLY A 44 20.26 -9.09 2.61
C GLY A 44 19.17 -8.53 3.50
N ALA A 45 19.55 -8.11 4.71
CA ALA A 45 18.63 -7.45 5.62
C ALA A 45 19.37 -6.41 6.46
N THR A 46 18.87 -5.17 6.41
CA THR A 46 19.34 -4.02 7.17
C THR A 46 18.15 -3.35 7.85
N PRO A 47 18.37 -2.45 8.83
CA PRO A 47 17.27 -1.69 9.43
C PRO A 47 16.49 -0.79 8.45
N ALA A 48 17.03 -0.55 7.25
CA ALA A 48 16.37 0.25 6.22
C ALA A 48 15.65 -0.62 5.17
N MET A 49 16.23 -1.76 4.80
CA MET A 49 15.82 -2.56 3.66
C MET A 49 16.07 -4.06 3.87
N ILE A 50 15.16 -4.89 3.36
CA ILE A 50 15.28 -6.34 3.20
C ILE A 50 15.29 -6.63 1.71
N ALA A 51 16.29 -7.35 1.21
CA ALA A 51 16.44 -7.73 -0.18
C ALA A 51 16.08 -9.19 -0.37
N VAL A 52 15.24 -9.47 -1.37
CA VAL A 52 14.72 -10.79 -1.71
C VAL A 52 15.00 -11.08 -3.18
N LEU A 53 15.38 -12.32 -3.49
CA LEU A 53 15.34 -12.84 -4.87
C LEU A 53 14.35 -14.00 -4.96
N VAL A 54 13.68 -14.12 -6.10
CA VAL A 54 12.78 -15.24 -6.41
C VAL A 54 13.57 -16.30 -7.17
N LEU A 55 13.38 -17.56 -6.79
CA LEU A 55 14.02 -18.71 -7.45
C LEU A 55 13.29 -19.04 -8.77
N ASP A 56 14.02 -19.54 -9.74
CA ASP A 56 13.48 -19.92 -11.06
C ASP A 56 12.70 -21.25 -11.08
N GLY A 57 12.68 -21.98 -9.97
CA GLY A 57 11.90 -23.20 -9.81
C GLY A 57 10.41 -22.92 -9.54
N ILE A 58 9.55 -23.66 -10.23
CA ILE A 58 8.09 -23.69 -10.01
C ILE A 58 7.66 -25.15 -9.89
N TRP A 59 6.99 -25.49 -8.79
CA TRP A 59 6.71 -26.88 -8.41
C TRP A 59 5.23 -27.13 -8.22
N THR A 60 4.79 -28.39 -8.37
CA THR A 60 3.42 -28.81 -8.09
C THR A 60 3.20 -29.23 -6.62
N ALA A 61 4.27 -29.22 -5.82
CA ALA A 61 4.29 -29.53 -4.40
C ALA A 61 5.35 -28.67 -3.71
N PRO A 62 5.32 -28.49 -2.37
CA PRO A 62 6.34 -27.72 -1.67
C PRO A 62 7.76 -28.25 -1.97
N PRO A 63 8.68 -27.40 -2.50
CA PRO A 63 10.08 -27.77 -2.71
C PRO A 63 10.82 -28.00 -1.40
N THR A 64 11.94 -28.70 -1.49
CA THR A 64 12.91 -28.90 -0.42
C THR A 64 14.06 -27.89 -0.50
N LEU A 65 14.87 -27.81 0.55
CA LEU A 65 16.09 -26.98 0.53
C LEU A 65 17.13 -27.50 -0.49
N ALA A 66 17.08 -28.78 -0.87
CA ALA A 66 17.95 -29.32 -1.92
C ALA A 66 17.54 -28.84 -3.31
N ASP A 67 16.24 -28.64 -3.55
CA ASP A 67 15.73 -28.08 -4.80
C ASP A 67 16.18 -26.62 -4.97
N ASP A 68 16.19 -25.85 -3.88
CA ASP A 68 16.71 -24.48 -3.84
C ASP A 68 18.19 -24.40 -4.29
N ALA A 69 19.02 -25.38 -3.93
CA ALA A 69 20.43 -25.42 -4.33
C ALA A 69 20.64 -25.66 -5.83
N ALA A 70 19.64 -26.22 -6.52
CA ALA A 70 19.66 -26.46 -7.96
C ALA A 70 19.08 -25.28 -8.77
N CYS A 71 18.39 -24.35 -8.11
CA CYS A 71 17.72 -23.22 -8.74
C CYS A 71 18.65 -22.01 -8.93
N GLY A 72 18.41 -21.29 -10.03
CA GLY A 72 18.93 -19.96 -10.28
C GLY A 72 17.99 -18.86 -9.79
N ILE A 73 18.27 -17.65 -10.24
CA ILE A 73 17.39 -16.49 -10.03
C ILE A 73 16.38 -16.46 -11.17
N LEU A 74 15.09 -16.33 -10.84
CA LEU A 74 14.04 -16.13 -11.84
C LEU A 74 14.33 -14.85 -12.63
N CYS A 75 14.33 -14.95 -13.96
CA CYS A 75 14.42 -13.80 -14.85
C CYS A 75 13.08 -13.53 -15.52
N GLU A 76 12.63 -12.28 -15.47
CA GLU A 76 11.33 -11.89 -15.99
C GLU A 76 11.36 -11.57 -17.49
N HIS A 77 10.55 -12.29 -18.27
CA HIS A 77 10.38 -12.14 -19.72
C HIS A 77 8.96 -11.71 -20.11
N ARG A 78 8.00 -11.85 -19.19
CA ARG A 78 6.60 -11.55 -19.43
C ARG A 78 6.41 -10.11 -19.90
N PHE A 79 5.44 -9.90 -20.78
CA PHE A 79 5.11 -8.57 -21.31
C PHE A 79 6.29 -7.78 -21.91
N SER A 80 7.34 -8.46 -22.39
CA SER A 80 8.57 -7.84 -22.93
C SER A 80 9.47 -7.20 -21.86
N LEU A 81 9.39 -7.66 -20.60
CA LEU A 81 10.41 -7.37 -19.61
C LEU A 81 11.78 -7.89 -20.09
N ARG A 82 12.85 -7.12 -19.83
CA ARG A 82 14.18 -7.31 -20.43
C ARG A 82 15.03 -8.34 -19.69
N GLN A 83 14.51 -9.56 -19.50
CA GLN A 83 15.19 -10.63 -18.76
C GLN A 83 15.71 -10.18 -17.39
N GLU A 84 14.93 -9.30 -16.73
CA GLU A 84 15.39 -8.68 -15.50
C GLU A 84 15.29 -9.70 -14.36
N PRO A 85 16.32 -9.84 -13.51
CA PRO A 85 16.24 -10.77 -12.40
C PRO A 85 15.15 -10.30 -11.42
N ALA A 86 14.35 -11.25 -10.94
CA ALA A 86 13.27 -11.04 -9.98
C ALA A 86 13.85 -10.84 -8.57
N ILE A 87 14.51 -9.70 -8.40
CA ILE A 87 15.13 -9.27 -7.15
C ILE A 87 14.53 -7.91 -6.78
N PHE A 88 14.09 -7.78 -5.53
CA PHE A 88 13.50 -6.53 -5.06
C PHE A 88 13.78 -6.30 -3.57
N GLY A 89 13.78 -5.03 -3.20
CA GLY A 89 13.87 -4.57 -1.83
C GLY A 89 12.49 -4.30 -1.23
N LEU A 90 12.34 -4.60 0.06
CA LEU A 90 11.21 -4.24 0.91
C LEU A 90 11.70 -3.45 2.10
N ARG A 91 10.94 -2.45 2.56
CA ARG A 91 11.23 -1.84 3.87
C ARG A 91 10.81 -2.81 4.97
N PRO A 92 11.45 -2.79 6.16
CA PRO A 92 11.05 -3.66 7.27
C PRO A 92 9.57 -3.63 7.68
N PRO A 93 8.81 -2.51 7.55
CA PRO A 93 7.35 -2.53 7.75
C PRO A 93 6.55 -3.28 6.68
N ASP A 94 7.13 -3.44 5.50
CA ASP A 94 6.51 -4.09 4.34
C ASP A 94 6.88 -5.59 4.28
N TRP A 95 7.72 -6.08 5.21
CA TRP A 95 8.00 -7.50 5.39
C TRP A 95 6.91 -8.18 6.21
N LYS A 96 5.95 -8.81 5.52
CA LYS A 96 4.83 -9.53 6.14
C LYS A 96 4.61 -10.86 5.44
N LEU A 97 4.94 -11.97 6.11
CA LEU A 97 4.69 -13.30 5.55
C LEU A 97 3.20 -13.58 5.32
N ALA A 98 2.31 -12.84 5.99
CA ALA A 98 0.86 -12.90 5.74
C ALA A 98 0.45 -12.45 4.33
N ASP A 99 1.34 -11.77 3.58
CA ASP A 99 1.10 -11.40 2.18
C ASP A 99 1.22 -12.62 1.24
N LEU A 100 1.73 -13.76 1.73
CA LEU A 100 1.94 -14.99 0.95
C LEU A 100 0.83 -16.02 1.25
N CYS A 101 0.36 -16.70 0.21
CA CYS A 101 -0.51 -17.87 0.36
C CYS A 101 0.33 -19.07 0.81
N GLU A 102 -0.03 -19.70 1.92
CA GLU A 102 0.59 -20.92 2.46
C GLU A 102 2.12 -20.93 2.37
N HIS A 103 2.79 -20.34 3.36
CA HIS A 103 4.26 -20.24 3.36
C HIS A 103 4.91 -21.18 4.39
N VAL A 104 6.09 -21.69 4.04
CA VAL A 104 6.91 -22.56 4.90
C VAL A 104 8.37 -22.11 4.86
N LEU A 105 9.00 -22.06 6.03
CA LEU A 105 10.45 -21.87 6.16
C LEU A 105 11.15 -23.18 5.80
N LEU A 106 11.94 -23.19 4.73
CA LEU A 106 12.72 -24.37 4.31
C LEU A 106 14.06 -24.47 5.05
N GLY A 107 14.61 -23.35 5.47
CA GLY A 107 15.89 -23.28 6.18
C GLY A 107 16.74 -22.11 5.71
N THR A 108 18.06 -22.33 5.69
CA THR A 108 19.04 -21.32 5.28
C THR A 108 19.99 -21.90 4.25
N ALA A 109 20.22 -21.16 3.16
CA ALA A 109 21.19 -21.48 2.12
C ALA A 109 22.33 -20.46 2.11
N PRO A 110 23.55 -20.87 1.73
CA PRO A 110 24.68 -19.96 1.59
C PRO A 110 24.45 -18.96 0.45
N LEU A 111 24.83 -17.70 0.66
CA LEU A 111 24.76 -16.66 -0.35
C LEU A 111 26.06 -16.56 -1.16
N SER A 112 25.92 -16.64 -2.47
CA SER A 112 26.95 -16.38 -3.48
C SER A 112 27.39 -14.91 -3.47
N THR A 113 28.54 -14.64 -4.12
CA THR A 113 29.07 -13.28 -4.29
C THR A 113 28.11 -12.39 -5.09
N GLN A 114 27.45 -12.95 -6.11
CA GLN A 114 26.51 -12.21 -6.95
C GLN A 114 25.27 -11.76 -6.15
N GLU A 115 24.71 -12.65 -5.32
CA GLU A 115 23.56 -12.34 -4.47
C GLU A 115 23.89 -11.23 -3.46
N ARG A 116 25.09 -11.27 -2.88
CA ARG A 116 25.55 -10.22 -1.96
C ARG A 116 25.69 -8.86 -2.67
N ALA A 117 26.19 -8.85 -3.90
CA ALA A 117 26.27 -7.63 -4.70
C ALA A 117 24.89 -7.05 -5.02
N HIS A 118 23.90 -7.89 -5.34
CA HIS A 118 22.52 -7.45 -5.52
C HIS A 118 21.90 -6.89 -4.23
N ALA A 119 22.16 -7.53 -3.09
CA ALA A 119 21.71 -7.05 -1.79
C ALA A 119 22.30 -5.67 -1.44
N GLU A 120 23.59 -5.45 -1.73
CA GLU A 120 24.26 -4.16 -1.54
C GLU A 120 23.67 -3.08 -2.46
N ALA A 121 23.45 -3.40 -3.74
CA ALA A 121 22.82 -2.47 -4.68
C ALA A 121 21.42 -2.02 -4.19
N ILE A 122 20.60 -2.94 -3.67
CA ILE A 122 19.30 -2.61 -3.10
C ILE A 122 19.43 -1.74 -1.84
N ALA A 123 20.35 -2.07 -0.94
CA ALA A 123 20.57 -1.33 0.30
C ALA A 123 21.04 0.12 0.06
N CYS A 124 21.79 0.35 -1.02
CA CYS A 124 22.34 1.65 -1.38
C CYS A 124 21.47 2.47 -2.35
N TYR A 125 20.23 2.05 -2.64
CA TYR A 125 19.39 2.72 -3.65
C TYR A 125 20.07 2.81 -5.03
N GLY A 126 20.77 1.73 -5.40
CA GLY A 126 21.49 1.61 -6.64
C GLY A 126 20.58 1.80 -7.85
N ILE A 127 21.15 2.35 -8.92
CA ILE A 127 20.46 2.48 -10.21
C ILE A 127 20.03 1.09 -10.68
N SER A 128 18.76 0.98 -11.12
CA SER A 128 18.11 -0.28 -11.52
C SER A 128 17.73 -1.24 -10.38
N ALA A 129 17.91 -0.86 -9.11
CA ALA A 129 17.33 -1.61 -8.01
C ALA A 129 15.80 -1.46 -7.99
N ARG A 130 15.09 -2.55 -7.73
CA ARG A 130 13.62 -2.60 -7.68
C ARG A 130 13.16 -2.63 -6.23
N TYR A 131 12.01 -2.01 -5.97
CA TYR A 131 11.43 -1.90 -4.65
C TYR A 131 9.96 -2.30 -4.72
N GLY A 132 9.57 -3.25 -3.85
CA GLY A 132 8.18 -3.65 -3.66
C GLY A 132 7.61 -3.02 -2.39
N THR A 133 6.28 -3.13 -2.24
CA THR A 133 5.56 -2.73 -1.02
C THR A 133 5.01 -3.92 -0.23
N SER A 134 5.22 -5.14 -0.72
CA SER A 134 4.69 -6.39 -0.15
C SER A 134 5.41 -7.60 -0.73
N LEU A 135 5.34 -8.73 -0.01
CA LEU A 135 5.96 -10.00 -0.46
C LEU A 135 5.20 -10.69 -1.61
N ASP A 136 3.97 -10.28 -1.89
CA ASP A 136 3.17 -10.73 -3.04
C ASP A 136 3.90 -10.56 -4.39
N SER A 137 4.83 -9.60 -4.49
CA SER A 137 5.68 -9.38 -5.66
C SER A 137 6.47 -10.64 -6.05
N ALA A 138 6.84 -11.48 -5.09
CA ALA A 138 7.47 -12.78 -5.37
C ALA A 138 6.50 -13.73 -6.08
N SER A 139 5.24 -13.77 -5.63
CA SER A 139 4.19 -14.56 -6.27
C SER A 139 3.85 -14.02 -7.65
N ILE A 140 3.73 -12.71 -7.80
CA ILE A 140 3.46 -12.04 -9.08
C ILE A 140 4.56 -12.43 -10.08
N ALA A 141 5.84 -12.38 -9.69
CA ALA A 141 6.94 -12.78 -10.56
C ALA A 141 6.86 -14.27 -10.96
N ALA A 142 6.78 -15.17 -9.96
CA ALA A 142 6.76 -16.61 -10.18
C ALA A 142 5.56 -17.08 -11.03
N GLU A 143 4.34 -16.70 -10.63
CA GLU A 143 3.11 -17.04 -11.33
C GLU A 143 3.09 -16.45 -12.73
N GLY A 144 3.45 -15.17 -12.85
CA GLY A 144 3.41 -14.45 -14.12
C GLY A 144 4.37 -15.04 -15.16
N GLU A 145 5.59 -15.42 -14.77
CA GLU A 145 6.55 -16.04 -15.67
C GLU A 145 6.12 -17.45 -16.08
N TRP A 146 5.67 -18.27 -15.12
CA TRP A 146 5.16 -19.60 -15.44
C TRP A 146 4.02 -19.50 -16.45
N ARG A 147 3.06 -18.60 -16.21
CA ARG A 147 1.93 -18.38 -17.10
C ARG A 147 2.33 -17.83 -18.46
N TRP A 148 3.28 -16.91 -18.49
CA TRP A 148 3.79 -16.40 -19.75
C TRP A 148 4.45 -17.47 -20.63
N ALA A 149 5.03 -18.50 -20.01
CA ALA A 149 5.60 -19.65 -20.70
C ALA A 149 4.54 -20.70 -21.11
N HIS A 150 3.49 -20.90 -20.33
CA HIS A 150 2.56 -22.04 -20.49
C HIS A 150 1.16 -21.67 -21.00
N ASP A 151 0.62 -20.50 -20.66
CA ASP A 151 -0.75 -20.07 -20.99
C ASP A 151 -0.84 -18.57 -21.34
N ARG A 152 0.17 -18.07 -22.07
CA ARG A 152 0.32 -16.66 -22.47
C ARG A 152 -0.94 -15.99 -23.00
N GLY A 153 -1.74 -16.68 -23.82
CA GLY A 153 -2.98 -16.14 -24.37
C GLY A 153 -3.99 -15.78 -23.28
N ALA A 154 -4.26 -16.73 -22.37
CA ALA A 154 -5.17 -16.53 -21.25
C ALA A 154 -4.69 -15.41 -20.32
N LEU A 155 -3.37 -15.38 -20.02
CA LEU A 155 -2.78 -14.32 -19.21
C LEU A 155 -2.98 -12.92 -19.84
N ARG A 156 -2.82 -12.77 -21.17
CA ARG A 156 -3.04 -11.49 -21.85
C ARG A 156 -4.50 -11.04 -21.79
N ASP A 157 -5.43 -11.97 -22.00
CA ASP A 157 -6.87 -11.68 -21.96
C ASP A 157 -7.33 -11.29 -20.54
N GLU A 158 -6.77 -11.92 -19.52
CA GLU A 158 -7.02 -11.58 -18.12
C GLU A 158 -6.48 -10.19 -17.76
N VAL A 159 -5.24 -9.86 -18.14
CA VAL A 159 -4.68 -8.53 -17.90
C VAL A 159 -5.46 -7.44 -18.64
N ALA A 160 -5.94 -7.72 -19.86
CA ALA A 160 -6.80 -6.79 -20.58
C ALA A 160 -8.13 -6.56 -19.86
N ARG A 161 -8.72 -7.61 -19.27
CA ARG A 161 -9.94 -7.50 -18.44
C ARG A 161 -9.70 -6.74 -17.15
N GLU A 162 -8.57 -6.97 -16.48
CA GLU A 162 -8.14 -6.22 -15.29
C GLU A 162 -8.06 -4.74 -15.58
N LEU A 163 -7.32 -4.35 -16.63
CA LEU A 163 -7.18 -2.96 -17.02
C LEU A 163 -8.53 -2.33 -17.38
N ALA A 164 -9.39 -3.03 -18.12
CA ALA A 164 -10.72 -2.52 -18.48
C ALA A 164 -11.60 -2.30 -17.24
N ALA A 165 -11.54 -3.21 -16.26
CA ALA A 165 -12.29 -3.10 -15.02
C ALA A 165 -11.76 -1.99 -14.12
N GLU A 166 -10.44 -1.83 -13.97
CA GLU A 166 -9.82 -0.69 -13.28
C GLU A 166 -10.20 0.65 -13.92
N MET A 167 -10.19 0.73 -15.26
CA MET A 167 -10.63 1.92 -15.98
C MET A 167 -12.11 2.23 -15.76
N ALA A 168 -12.97 1.21 -15.78
CA ALA A 168 -14.40 1.36 -15.52
C ALA A 168 -14.68 1.79 -14.08
N GLU A 169 -13.98 1.22 -13.09
CA GLU A 169 -14.07 1.60 -11.69
C GLU A 169 -13.61 3.04 -11.47
N ALA A 170 -12.49 3.43 -12.07
CA ALA A 170 -11.98 4.80 -12.02
C ALA A 170 -12.95 5.79 -12.68
N ALA A 171 -13.54 5.44 -13.83
CA ALA A 171 -14.56 6.25 -14.49
C ALA A 171 -15.80 6.41 -13.61
N ALA A 172 -16.33 5.31 -13.07
CA ALA A 172 -17.48 5.33 -12.18
C ALA A 172 -17.20 6.13 -10.90
N ALA A 173 -15.98 6.06 -10.35
CA ALA A 173 -15.56 6.89 -9.21
C ALA A 173 -15.55 8.38 -9.55
N ARG A 174 -15.03 8.75 -10.74
CA ARG A 174 -15.07 10.14 -11.23
C ARG A 174 -16.50 10.63 -11.43
N ASP A 175 -17.38 9.80 -11.99
CA ASP A 175 -18.79 10.15 -12.23
C ASP A 175 -19.53 10.36 -10.91
N ARG A 176 -19.33 9.48 -9.92
CA ARG A 176 -19.86 9.65 -8.56
C ARG A 176 -19.38 10.97 -7.96
N GLN A 177 -18.09 11.30 -8.09
CA GLN A 177 -17.54 12.55 -7.57
C GLN A 177 -18.08 13.79 -8.30
N ALA A 178 -18.26 13.71 -9.62
CA ALA A 178 -18.83 14.80 -10.42
C ALA A 178 -20.30 15.05 -10.04
N ALA A 179 -21.12 13.99 -9.95
CA ALA A 179 -22.51 14.07 -9.52
C ALA A 179 -22.64 14.62 -8.09
N ARG A 180 -21.78 14.15 -7.17
CA ARG A 180 -21.69 14.64 -5.81
C ARG A 180 -21.40 16.13 -5.75
N THR A 181 -20.42 16.60 -6.52
CA THR A 181 -19.98 18.01 -6.48
C THR A 181 -20.93 18.97 -7.21
N ALA A 182 -21.70 18.52 -8.21
CA ALA A 182 -22.61 19.37 -8.98
C ALA A 182 -23.71 20.02 -8.13
N GLY A 183 -24.27 19.27 -7.17
CA GLY A 183 -25.35 19.75 -6.27
C GLY A 183 -24.88 20.02 -4.84
N LEU A 184 -23.59 20.24 -4.64
CA LEU A 184 -23.02 20.41 -3.30
C LEU A 184 -23.05 21.88 -2.89
N THR A 185 -23.62 22.16 -1.71
CA THR A 185 -23.76 23.47 -1.05
C THR A 185 -23.31 23.37 0.41
N TRP A 186 -23.13 24.52 1.09
CA TRP A 186 -22.84 24.54 2.53
C TRP A 186 -23.98 23.92 3.34
N ASP A 187 -25.23 24.25 3.05
CA ASP A 187 -26.40 23.68 3.73
C ASP A 187 -26.45 22.15 3.62
N ARG A 188 -26.10 21.62 2.44
CA ARG A 188 -26.03 20.17 2.23
C ARG A 188 -24.93 19.52 3.07
N LEU A 189 -23.73 20.11 3.13
CA LEU A 189 -22.66 19.60 4.00
C LEU A 189 -23.04 19.67 5.48
N HIS A 190 -23.81 20.68 5.89
CA HIS A 190 -24.30 20.81 7.26
C HIS A 190 -25.36 19.78 7.64
N ALA A 191 -26.23 19.42 6.69
CA ALA A 191 -27.28 18.44 6.90
C ALA A 191 -26.76 16.99 6.91
N GLU A 192 -25.61 16.75 6.29
CA GLU A 192 -24.98 15.42 6.23
C GLU A 192 -24.16 15.14 7.50
N THR A 193 -24.08 13.88 7.89
CA THR A 193 -23.14 13.43 8.92
C THR A 193 -21.77 13.25 8.28
N PRO A 194 -20.73 14.03 8.63
CA PRO A 194 -19.39 13.78 8.10
C PRO A 194 -18.92 12.38 8.49
N LEU A 195 -18.20 11.72 7.59
CA LEU A 195 -17.66 10.38 7.84
C LEU A 195 -18.79 9.41 8.29
N ALA A 196 -19.94 9.45 7.61
CA ALA A 196 -21.10 8.62 7.96
C ALA A 196 -20.78 7.12 7.93
N GLY A 197 -19.87 6.70 7.05
CA GLY A 197 -19.39 5.30 6.96
C GLY A 197 -18.46 4.87 8.09
N TRP A 198 -18.02 5.78 8.97
CA TRP A 198 -17.15 5.41 10.07
C TRP A 198 -17.93 4.74 11.20
N ASP A 199 -17.68 3.46 11.40
CA ASP A 199 -18.14 2.70 12.55
C ASP A 199 -16.97 2.40 13.49
N ALA A 200 -17.04 2.93 14.72
CA ALA A 200 -15.94 2.85 15.67
C ALA A 200 -15.57 1.41 16.02
N ALA A 201 -16.55 0.51 16.13
CA ALA A 201 -16.31 -0.88 16.49
C ALA A 201 -15.70 -1.66 15.32
N ALA A 202 -16.27 -1.52 14.12
CA ALA A 202 -15.80 -2.19 12.91
C ALA A 202 -14.38 -1.74 12.52
N MET A 203 -14.05 -0.47 12.76
CA MET A 203 -12.74 0.11 12.45
C MET A 203 -11.74 -0.02 13.62
N ALA A 204 -12.15 -0.59 14.75
CA ALA A 204 -11.37 -0.64 15.99
C ALA A 204 -10.87 0.74 16.46
N LEU A 205 -11.55 1.82 16.10
CA LEU A 205 -11.22 3.18 16.52
C LEU A 205 -11.94 3.54 17.82
N PRO A 206 -11.32 4.34 18.72
CA PRO A 206 -12.03 4.80 19.92
C PRO A 206 -13.30 5.58 19.55
N PRO A 207 -14.48 5.28 20.12
CA PRO A 207 -15.73 5.99 19.81
C PRO A 207 -15.64 7.50 20.02
N ALA A 208 -14.87 7.93 21.02
CA ALA A 208 -14.61 9.35 21.29
C ALA A 208 -13.80 10.04 20.18
N PHE A 209 -12.90 9.31 19.51
CA PHE A 209 -12.14 9.81 18.37
C PHE A 209 -13.06 10.03 17.17
N VAL A 210 -13.88 9.04 16.81
CA VAL A 210 -14.85 9.15 15.69
C VAL A 210 -15.83 10.31 15.94
N ALA A 211 -16.40 10.42 17.14
CA ALA A 211 -17.27 11.54 17.50
C ALA A 211 -16.53 12.89 17.43
N GLY A 212 -15.27 12.92 17.86
CA GLY A 212 -14.40 14.10 17.74
C GLY A 212 -14.18 14.51 16.28
N ALA A 213 -13.86 13.56 15.40
CA ALA A 213 -13.59 13.79 13.99
C ALA A 213 -14.81 14.41 13.28
N ARG A 214 -16.00 13.85 13.54
CA ARG A 214 -17.27 14.38 13.02
C ARG A 214 -17.51 15.82 13.46
N ARG A 215 -17.35 16.11 14.76
CA ARG A 215 -17.51 17.47 15.29
C ARG A 215 -16.50 18.44 14.70
N THR A 216 -15.23 18.03 14.58
CA THR A 216 -14.18 18.87 14.00
C THR A 216 -14.48 19.22 12.55
N LEU A 217 -14.94 18.27 11.74
CA LEU A 217 -15.34 18.52 10.35
C LEU A 217 -16.58 19.41 10.25
N LEU A 218 -17.62 19.16 11.06
CA LEU A 218 -18.81 20.03 11.11
C LEU A 218 -18.44 21.46 11.52
N GLN A 219 -17.60 21.63 12.54
CA GLN A 219 -17.13 22.93 12.98
C GLN A 219 -16.34 23.66 11.88
N THR A 220 -15.46 22.93 11.19
CA THR A 220 -14.69 23.46 10.05
C THR A 220 -15.64 23.92 8.94
N CYS A 221 -16.68 23.14 8.64
CA CYS A 221 -17.73 23.51 7.69
C CYS A 221 -18.43 24.80 8.10
N THR A 222 -18.85 24.91 9.37
CA THR A 222 -19.55 26.10 9.91
C THR A 222 -18.69 27.34 9.79
N GLU A 223 -17.42 27.25 10.18
CA GLU A 223 -16.48 28.37 10.13
C GLU A 223 -16.19 28.83 8.70
N LEU A 224 -16.09 27.90 7.75
CA LEU A 224 -15.87 28.25 6.34
C LEU A 224 -17.14 28.84 5.70
N ALA A 225 -18.31 28.28 6.00
CA ALA A 225 -19.59 28.81 5.54
C ALA A 225 -19.84 30.24 6.04
N ALA A 226 -19.44 30.55 7.28
CA ALA A 226 -19.54 31.91 7.84
C ALA A 226 -18.64 32.94 7.13
N LEU A 227 -17.60 32.49 6.40
CA LEU A 227 -16.75 33.37 5.59
C LEU A 227 -17.17 33.45 4.10
N ALA A 228 -18.27 32.81 3.72
CA ALA A 228 -18.80 32.80 2.36
C ALA A 228 -19.19 34.21 1.87
N PRO A 229 -19.26 34.46 0.55
CA PRO A 229 -19.16 33.50 -0.57
C PRO A 229 -17.73 33.19 -1.03
N LYS A 230 -16.72 33.99 -0.67
CA LYS A 230 -15.33 33.77 -1.09
C LYS A 230 -14.34 34.26 -0.03
N PRO A 231 -14.03 33.43 0.99
CA PRO A 231 -13.06 33.80 2.02
C PRO A 231 -11.72 34.21 1.39
N ARG A 232 -11.03 35.17 2.02
CA ARG A 232 -9.61 35.40 1.71
C ARG A 232 -8.81 34.15 2.05
N LYS A 233 -7.86 33.78 1.18
CA LYS A 233 -7.03 32.57 1.32
C LYS A 233 -6.44 32.39 2.73
N PRO A 234 -5.88 33.41 3.41
CA PRO A 234 -5.33 33.25 4.75
C PRO A 234 -6.35 32.82 5.82
N ALA A 235 -7.60 33.30 5.73
CA ALA A 235 -8.65 32.98 6.69
C ALA A 235 -9.09 31.52 6.53
N ALA A 236 -9.36 31.08 5.30
CA ALA A 236 -9.67 29.68 5.01
C ALA A 236 -8.51 28.75 5.38
N ARG A 237 -7.26 29.14 5.05
CA ARG A 237 -6.04 28.40 5.39
C ARG A 237 -5.91 28.17 6.90
N ALA A 238 -6.19 29.19 7.71
CA ALA A 238 -6.13 29.07 9.16
C ALA A 238 -7.16 28.05 9.71
N ILE A 239 -8.36 28.03 9.16
CA ILE A 239 -9.41 27.05 9.52
C ILE A 239 -8.97 25.63 9.16
N PHE A 240 -8.54 25.40 7.91
CA PHE A 240 -8.06 24.08 7.48
C PHE A 240 -6.87 23.59 8.29
N LYS A 241 -5.90 24.48 8.58
CA LYS A 241 -4.72 24.10 9.37
C LYS A 241 -5.08 23.68 10.79
N ARG A 242 -6.06 24.33 11.43
CA ARG A 242 -6.57 23.90 12.75
C ARG A 242 -7.24 22.54 12.67
N CYS A 243 -8.05 22.31 11.65
CA CYS A 243 -8.72 21.03 11.41
C CYS A 243 -7.69 19.91 11.28
N VAL A 244 -6.69 20.07 10.40
CA VAL A 244 -5.62 19.10 10.20
C VAL A 244 -4.80 18.90 11.48
N ALA A 245 -4.39 19.97 12.16
CA ALA A 245 -3.64 19.85 13.41
C ALA A 245 -4.40 19.07 14.50
N TRP A 246 -5.73 19.22 14.56
CA TRP A 246 -6.56 18.43 15.47
C TRP A 246 -6.47 16.93 15.17
N PHE A 247 -6.60 16.54 13.89
CA PHE A 247 -6.48 15.14 13.50
C PHE A 247 -5.07 14.58 13.79
N ASN A 248 -3.99 15.37 13.59
CA ASN A 248 -2.59 14.93 13.82
C ASN A 248 -2.43 14.61 15.30
N HIS A 249 -2.90 15.53 16.14
CA HIS A 249 -2.83 15.37 17.58
C HIS A 249 -3.75 14.24 18.08
N ALA A 250 -4.96 14.13 17.54
CA ALA A 250 -5.92 13.11 17.95
C ALA A 250 -5.45 11.70 17.56
N ASP A 251 -4.90 11.54 16.35
CA ASP A 251 -4.35 10.28 15.87
C ASP A 251 -3.14 9.82 16.68
N HIS A 252 -2.18 10.73 16.92
CA HIS A 252 -1.04 10.44 17.80
C HIS A 252 -1.46 9.97 19.20
N ARG A 253 -2.52 10.54 19.77
CA ARG A 253 -3.03 10.13 21.08
C ARG A 253 -3.65 8.73 21.11
N ILE A 254 -4.18 8.27 19.99
CA ILE A 254 -4.73 6.91 19.86
C ILE A 254 -3.69 5.91 19.32
N GLY A 255 -2.45 6.36 19.09
CA GLY A 255 -1.35 5.49 18.67
C GLY A 255 -1.14 5.40 17.15
N GLY A 256 -1.65 6.37 16.37
CA GLY A 256 -1.46 6.40 14.92
C GLY A 256 -2.33 5.37 14.19
N MET A 257 -3.62 5.33 14.53
CA MET A 257 -4.55 4.31 14.02
C MET A 257 -5.25 4.73 12.71
N ILE A 258 -5.12 5.98 12.26
CA ILE A 258 -5.66 6.40 10.96
C ILE A 258 -4.89 5.69 9.83
N GLY A 259 -5.57 4.74 9.18
CA GLY A 259 -5.09 4.00 8.01
C GLY A 259 -5.33 4.74 6.69
N THR A 260 -5.03 4.08 5.57
CA THR A 260 -5.15 4.70 4.23
C THR A 260 -6.59 5.03 3.86
N ALA A 261 -7.55 4.16 4.20
CA ALA A 261 -8.96 4.41 3.90
C ALA A 261 -9.49 5.64 4.65
N GLU A 262 -9.18 5.76 5.94
CA GLU A 262 -9.60 6.89 6.77
C GLU A 262 -9.01 8.22 6.29
N ARG A 263 -7.75 8.19 5.79
CA ARG A 263 -7.09 9.37 5.22
C ARG A 263 -7.83 9.90 4.00
N GLU A 264 -8.24 8.99 3.11
CA GLU A 264 -8.95 9.37 1.90
C GLU A 264 -10.33 9.93 2.21
N ASP A 265 -11.05 9.39 3.21
CA ASP A 265 -12.33 9.95 3.67
C ASP A 265 -12.18 11.38 4.23
N ILE A 266 -11.18 11.60 5.10
CA ILE A 266 -10.90 12.94 5.64
C ILE A 266 -10.54 13.90 4.49
N ARG A 267 -9.68 13.46 3.56
CA ARG A 267 -9.25 14.27 2.41
C ARG A 267 -10.43 14.64 1.52
N ALA A 268 -11.33 13.69 1.25
CA ALA A 268 -12.54 13.92 0.46
C ALA A 268 -13.42 15.00 1.12
N ALA A 269 -13.65 14.92 2.44
CA ALA A 269 -14.42 15.92 3.17
C ALA A 269 -13.78 17.32 3.10
N LEU A 270 -12.46 17.43 3.28
CA LEU A 270 -11.74 18.70 3.16
C LEU A 270 -11.75 19.26 1.73
N ALA A 271 -11.69 18.39 0.71
CA ALA A 271 -11.80 18.76 -0.70
C ALA A 271 -13.15 19.37 -1.05
N GLU A 272 -14.23 18.80 -0.52
CA GLU A 272 -15.58 19.32 -0.68
C GLU A 272 -15.72 20.73 -0.10
N MET A 273 -15.22 20.96 1.12
CA MET A 273 -15.22 22.27 1.77
C MET A 273 -14.33 23.29 1.02
N ALA A 274 -13.13 22.89 0.59
CA ALA A 274 -12.22 23.78 -0.14
C ALA A 274 -12.80 24.19 -1.50
N ARG A 275 -13.53 23.30 -2.15
CA ARG A 275 -14.26 23.58 -3.40
C ARG A 275 -15.35 24.63 -3.16
N LEU A 276 -16.18 24.46 -2.13
CA LEU A 276 -17.24 25.42 -1.78
C LEU A 276 -16.70 26.79 -1.36
N ALA A 277 -15.58 26.82 -0.65
CA ALA A 277 -14.90 28.06 -0.28
C ALA A 277 -14.21 28.77 -1.47
N GLY A 278 -14.19 28.15 -2.67
CA GLY A 278 -13.47 28.66 -3.84
C GLY A 278 -11.93 28.63 -3.67
N GLN A 279 -11.42 27.77 -2.78
CA GLN A 279 -10.01 27.69 -2.38
C GLN A 279 -9.36 26.36 -2.78
N LYS A 280 -9.63 25.86 -3.99
CA LYS A 280 -9.12 24.55 -4.48
C LYS A 280 -7.59 24.38 -4.32
N ARG A 281 -6.82 25.46 -4.50
CA ARG A 281 -5.35 25.46 -4.34
C ARG A 281 -4.87 25.20 -2.91
N LEU A 282 -5.74 25.31 -1.90
CA LEU A 282 -5.37 24.95 -0.53
C LEU A 282 -5.29 23.44 -0.33
N LEU A 283 -5.81 22.60 -1.23
CA LEU A 283 -5.75 21.15 -1.09
C LEU A 283 -4.32 20.60 -1.15
N GLU A 284 -3.49 21.16 -2.03
CA GLU A 284 -2.06 20.83 -2.09
C GLU A 284 -1.34 21.20 -0.78
N GLU A 285 -1.71 22.31 -0.15
CA GLU A 285 -1.13 22.72 1.13
C GLU A 285 -1.63 21.83 2.29
N ILE A 286 -2.91 21.46 2.29
CA ILE A 286 -3.50 20.53 3.26
C ILE A 286 -2.75 19.20 3.24
N ASP A 287 -2.43 18.71 2.04
CA ASP A 287 -1.71 17.45 1.88
C ASP A 287 -0.35 17.47 2.60
N GLY A 288 0.34 18.62 2.62
CA GLY A 288 1.64 18.81 3.28
C GLY A 288 1.59 19.17 4.78
N TRP A 289 0.41 19.32 5.39
CA TRP A 289 0.29 19.57 6.85
C TRP A 289 0.00 18.30 7.67
N ARG A 290 -0.22 17.16 7.00
CA ARG A 290 -0.60 15.91 7.64
C ARG A 290 0.64 15.16 8.09
N ASP A 291 0.64 14.74 9.36
CA ASP A 291 1.70 13.95 9.98
C ASP A 291 1.34 12.46 10.05
N TRP A 292 0.06 12.12 9.85
CA TRP A 292 -0.42 10.75 9.83
C TRP A 292 -0.10 10.05 8.51
#